data_AF-Q4QPW1-F1
#
_entry.id   AF-Q4QPW1-F1
#
_cell.length_a   1.000
_cell.length_b   1.000
_cell.length_c   1.000
_cell.angle_alpha   90.00
_cell.angle_beta   90.00
_cell.angle_gamma   90.00
#
_symmetry.space_group_name_H-M   'P 1'
#
loop_
_entity.id
_entity.type
_entity.pdbx_description
1 polymer ?
#
loop_
_entity_poly.entity_id
_entity_poly.type
_entity_poly.pdbx_seq_one_letter_code
_entity_poly.pdbx_strand_id
1 'polypeptide(L)'
;KMGYYLKHVMTGYRVYLNTGIHLLGKSGACNVVLTYDNMSDIHAVVVVRNGRIFIKDLESIHGIYLNFKEHRLGSEFYEIFVGDDVAFGVATFGQELGTPLTYGCFTVRSEDSDFDLDFSDSEDGFFDFDDDDSDQFYGINENEEPPSST
;
A
#
# COMPACT_ATOMS: atom_id res chain seq x y z
N LYS A 1 -7.39 -6.23 19.86
CA LYS A 1 -7.07 -4.79 19.70
C LYS A 1 -6.40 -4.71 18.35
N MET A 2 -7.07 -4.17 17.32
CA MET A 2 -6.53 -4.19 15.96
C MET A 2 -5.30 -3.28 15.91
N GLY A 3 -4.13 -3.86 15.66
CA GLY A 3 -2.88 -3.14 15.43
C GLY A 3 -2.74 -2.80 13.94
N TYR A 4 -2.26 -1.60 13.63
CA TYR A 4 -1.94 -1.21 12.26
C TYR A 4 -0.43 -1.05 12.12
N TYR A 5 0.06 -1.15 10.89
CA TYR A 5 1.44 -0.78 10.59
C TYR A 5 1.57 -0.30 9.14
N LEU A 6 2.63 0.46 8.89
CA LEU A 6 3.04 0.86 7.54
C LEU A 6 4.12 -0.12 7.08
N LYS A 7 3.87 -0.83 5.98
CA LYS A 7 4.84 -1.75 5.35
C LYS A 7 5.51 -1.03 4.19
N HIS A 8 6.81 -0.83 4.24
CA HIS A 8 7.55 -0.22 3.15
C HIS A 8 7.40 -1.09 1.88
N VAL A 9 7.00 -0.49 0.77
CA VAL A 9 6.59 -1.21 -0.45
C VAL A 9 7.74 -2.07 -0.99
N MET A 10 8.96 -1.52 -1.03
CA MET A 10 10.11 -2.24 -1.61
C MET A 10 10.89 -3.12 -0.62
N THR A 11 11.20 -2.63 0.58
CA THR A 11 12.04 -3.35 1.57
C THR A 11 11.24 -4.26 2.48
N GLY A 12 9.92 -4.10 2.58
CA GLY A 12 9.08 -4.81 3.53
C GLY A 12 9.22 -4.35 4.98
N TYR A 13 10.06 -3.35 5.27
CA TYR A 13 10.24 -2.80 6.62
C TYR A 13 8.90 -2.34 7.22
N ARG A 14 8.64 -2.68 8.48
CA ARG A 14 7.35 -2.43 9.14
C ARG A 14 7.48 -1.37 10.22
N VAL A 15 6.54 -0.43 10.22
CA VAL A 15 6.42 0.64 11.21
C VAL A 15 5.08 0.51 11.92
N TYR A 16 5.09 0.05 13.16
CA TYR A 16 3.87 -0.21 13.91
C TYR A 16 3.20 1.07 14.40
N LEU A 17 1.89 1.18 14.17
CA LEU A 17 1.02 2.29 14.53
C LEU A 17 0.01 1.83 15.59
N ASN A 18 0.37 2.03 16.86
CA ASN A 18 -0.54 1.82 17.99
C ASN A 18 -1.63 2.90 18.07
N THR A 19 -2.68 2.68 18.86
CA THR A 19 -3.63 3.75 19.21
C THR A 19 -2.90 4.95 19.80
N GLY A 20 -3.11 6.15 19.24
CA GLY A 20 -2.43 7.37 19.65
C GLY A 20 -1.98 8.25 18.49
N ILE A 21 -1.06 9.15 18.79
CA ILE A 21 -0.50 10.13 17.85
C ILE A 21 0.93 9.72 17.49
N HIS A 22 1.24 9.72 16.21
CA HIS A 22 2.54 9.40 15.64
C HIS A 22 3.03 10.57 14.81
N LEU A 23 4.14 11.19 15.18
CA LEU A 23 4.86 12.16 14.38
C LEU A 23 5.91 11.42 13.57
N LEU A 24 5.83 11.56 12.24
CA LEU A 24 6.71 10.89 11.29
C LEU A 24 7.64 11.91 10.63
N GLY A 25 8.92 11.60 10.55
CA GLY A 25 9.92 12.46 9.92
C GLY A 25 11.34 12.03 10.24
N LYS A 26 12.32 12.76 9.68
CA LYS A 26 13.75 12.45 9.84
C LYS A 26 14.32 12.85 11.20
N SER A 27 13.68 13.78 11.89
CA SER A 27 14.18 14.32 13.15
C SER A 27 14.00 13.31 14.28
N GLY A 28 14.98 13.25 15.19
CA GLY A 28 14.85 12.51 16.45
C GLY A 28 13.77 13.06 17.40
N ALA A 29 13.16 14.21 17.08
CA ALA A 29 11.99 14.72 17.79
C ALA A 29 10.69 13.97 17.44
N CYS A 30 10.67 13.24 16.32
CA CYS A 30 9.56 12.38 15.93
C CYS A 30 9.56 11.10 16.78
N ASN A 31 8.37 10.67 17.23
CA ASN A 31 8.25 9.37 17.92
C ASN A 31 8.30 8.18 16.94
N VAL A 32 8.14 8.45 15.64
CA VAL A 32 8.37 7.52 14.54
C VAL A 32 9.41 8.14 13.60
N VAL A 33 10.69 7.83 13.84
CA VAL A 33 11.78 8.35 13.03
C VAL A 33 11.91 7.53 11.76
N LEU A 34 11.79 8.20 10.61
CA LEU A 34 11.90 7.61 9.28
C LEU A 34 12.87 8.44 8.45
N THR A 35 13.92 7.80 7.94
CA THR A 35 14.97 8.48 7.18
C THR A 35 14.91 8.05 5.73
N TYR A 36 14.15 8.80 4.95
CA TYR A 36 13.99 8.62 3.50
C TYR A 36 14.30 9.91 2.77
N ASP A 37 14.69 9.80 1.51
CA ASP A 37 14.88 10.93 0.62
C ASP A 37 13.58 11.73 0.49
N ASN A 38 13.71 13.04 0.31
CA ASN A 38 12.60 13.98 0.18
C ASN A 38 11.67 14.09 1.40
N MET A 39 11.89 13.31 2.47
CA MET A 39 11.17 13.45 3.73
C MET A 39 11.66 14.67 4.50
N SER A 40 10.75 15.30 5.26
CA SER A 40 11.03 16.46 6.11
C SER A 40 11.37 16.00 7.52
N ASP A 41 11.98 16.88 8.30
CA ASP A 41 12.38 16.57 9.69
C ASP A 41 11.17 16.23 10.57
N ILE A 42 10.07 16.97 10.41
CA ILE A 42 8.74 16.63 10.90
C ILE A 42 7.84 16.74 9.67
N HIS A 43 7.41 15.60 9.12
CA HIS A 43 6.76 15.56 7.81
C HIS A 43 5.26 15.34 7.91
N ALA A 44 4.84 14.42 8.77
CA ALA A 44 3.44 14.04 8.91
C ALA A 44 3.06 13.77 10.37
N VAL A 45 1.76 13.85 10.64
CA VAL A 45 1.16 13.24 11.82
C VAL A 45 0.16 12.17 11.39
N VAL A 46 0.27 11.00 12.00
CA VAL A 46 -0.70 9.90 11.89
C VAL A 46 -1.39 9.73 13.23
N VAL A 47 -2.71 9.67 13.23
CA VAL A 47 -3.54 9.47 14.42
C VAL A 47 -4.34 8.20 14.26
N VAL A 48 -4.14 7.25 15.16
CA VAL A 48 -4.93 6.02 15.23
C VAL A 48 -5.90 6.13 16.40
N ARG A 49 -7.20 6.16 16.11
CA ARG A 49 -8.25 6.25 17.15
C ARG A 49 -9.49 5.49 16.70
N ASN A 50 -10.07 4.70 17.61
CA ASN A 50 -11.32 3.97 17.38
C ASN A 50 -11.30 3.08 16.12
N GLY A 51 -10.18 2.41 15.83
CA GLY A 51 -10.04 1.54 14.66
C GLY A 51 -9.98 2.31 13.33
N ARG A 52 -9.66 3.60 13.36
CA ARG A 52 -9.51 4.46 12.19
C ARG A 52 -8.14 5.10 12.19
N ILE A 53 -7.60 5.35 11.00
CA ILE A 53 -6.28 5.92 10.79
C ILE A 53 -6.48 7.24 10.05
N PHE A 54 -5.96 8.31 10.61
CA PHE A 54 -5.96 9.63 10.00
C PHE A 54 -4.54 10.08 9.76
N ILE A 55 -4.28 10.72 8.64
CA ILE A 55 -2.99 11.31 8.30
C ILE A 55 -3.16 12.79 7.97
N LYS A 56 -2.16 13.58 8.32
CA LYS A 56 -2.10 15.00 8.00
C LYS A 56 -0.67 15.39 7.64
N ASP A 57 -0.52 16.12 6.55
CA ASP A 57 0.75 16.75 6.17
C ASP A 57 1.04 17.95 7.10
N LEU A 58 2.24 17.99 7.67
CA LEU A 58 2.68 19.06 8.58
C LEU A 58 3.51 20.10 7.84
N GLU A 59 2.99 20.60 6.72
CA GLU A 59 3.68 21.57 5.84
C GLU A 59 5.03 21.06 5.35
N SER A 60 5.07 19.79 4.95
CA SER A 60 6.31 19.19 4.47
C SER A 60 6.79 19.84 3.16
N ILE A 61 8.08 19.74 2.88
CA ILE A 61 8.65 20.39 1.67
C ILE A 61 8.08 19.75 0.41
N HIS A 62 8.02 18.41 0.38
CA HIS A 62 7.64 17.65 -0.82
C HIS A 62 6.25 17.01 -0.75
N GLY A 63 5.56 17.06 0.40
CA GLY A 63 4.17 16.60 0.51
C GLY A 63 3.96 15.12 0.74
N ILE A 64 2.72 14.77 1.03
CA ILE A 64 2.23 13.39 1.15
C ILE A 64 1.31 13.08 -0.03
N TYR A 65 1.44 11.87 -0.57
CA TYR A 65 0.65 11.39 -1.70
C TYR A 65 0.01 10.04 -1.34
N LEU A 66 -1.20 9.80 -1.83
CA LEU A 66 -1.95 8.57 -1.61
C LEU A 66 -2.17 7.81 -2.91
N ASN A 67 -2.05 6.49 -2.85
CA ASN A 67 -2.42 5.55 -3.91
C ASN A 67 -1.82 5.92 -5.27
N PHE A 68 -0.54 6.31 -5.27
CA PHE A 68 0.23 6.66 -6.47
C PHE A 68 -0.38 7.81 -7.30
N LYS A 69 -1.12 8.69 -6.65
CA LYS A 69 -1.71 9.89 -7.29
C LYS A 69 -0.79 11.08 -7.15
N GLU A 70 -0.78 11.92 -8.18
CA GLU A 70 -0.01 13.17 -8.21
C GLU A 70 -0.57 14.27 -7.32
N HIS A 71 -1.82 14.12 -6.85
CA HIS A 71 -2.44 15.09 -5.96
C HIS A 71 -1.87 14.97 -4.54
N ARG A 72 -1.15 16.02 -4.13
CA ARG A 72 -0.64 16.17 -2.76
C ARG A 72 -1.79 16.37 -1.78
N LEU A 73 -1.74 15.70 -0.63
CA LEU A 73 -2.65 15.96 0.48
C LEU A 73 -2.52 17.40 0.99
N GLY A 74 -3.67 18.01 1.28
CA GLY A 74 -3.72 19.33 1.91
C GLY A 74 -3.36 19.29 3.40
N SER A 75 -3.46 20.45 4.04
CA SER A 75 -3.17 20.66 5.47
C SER A 75 -4.28 20.18 6.40
N GLU A 76 -5.22 19.35 5.94
CA GLU A 76 -6.31 18.80 6.74
C GLU A 76 -6.05 17.32 7.08
N PHE A 77 -6.83 16.77 8.02
CA PHE A 77 -6.79 15.32 8.28
C PHE A 77 -7.53 14.55 7.20
N TYR A 78 -6.90 13.50 6.68
CA TYR A 78 -7.47 12.54 5.74
C TYR A 78 -7.54 11.17 6.39
N GLU A 79 -8.69 10.49 6.29
CA GLU A 79 -8.82 9.10 6.71
C GLU A 79 -8.19 8.19 5.65
N ILE A 80 -7.36 7.24 6.09
CA ILE A 80 -6.71 6.22 5.25
C ILE A 80 -7.11 4.82 5.73
N PHE A 81 -7.11 3.87 4.81
CA PHE A 81 -7.62 2.53 5.01
C PHE A 81 -6.52 1.48 4.79
N VAL A 82 -6.74 0.28 5.33
CA VAL A 82 -5.87 -0.87 5.06
C VAL A 82 -5.85 -1.14 3.55
N GLY A 83 -4.65 -1.29 2.99
CA GLY A 83 -4.42 -1.43 1.56
C GLY A 83 -4.06 -0.12 0.86
N ASP A 84 -4.27 1.05 1.48
CA ASP A 84 -3.81 2.31 0.88
C ASP A 84 -2.28 2.40 0.89
N ASP A 85 -1.73 2.96 -0.18
CA ASP A 85 -0.32 3.31 -0.30
C ASP A 85 -0.10 4.78 0.04
N VAL A 86 0.82 5.04 0.95
CA VAL A 86 1.18 6.38 1.43
C VAL A 86 2.63 6.65 1.06
N ALA A 87 2.87 7.67 0.26
CA ALA A 87 4.20 8.13 -0.10
C ALA A 87 4.53 9.46 0.58
N PHE A 88 5.69 9.52 1.23
CA PHE A 88 6.22 10.70 1.89
C PHE A 88 7.28 11.35 1.01
N GLY A 89 6.96 12.52 0.46
CA GLY A 89 7.85 13.35 -0.35
C GLY A 89 8.03 12.94 -1.80
N VAL A 90 7.21 12.01 -2.32
CA VAL A 90 7.34 11.50 -3.70
C VAL A 90 5.96 11.30 -4.34
N ALA A 91 5.71 11.99 -5.46
CA ALA A 91 4.44 11.94 -6.19
C ALA A 91 4.36 10.78 -7.21
N THR A 92 5.48 10.43 -7.84
CA THR A 92 5.54 9.52 -9.00
C THR A 92 5.83 8.07 -8.63
N PHE A 93 5.69 7.72 -7.35
CA PHE A 93 5.92 6.35 -6.91
C PHE A 93 5.00 5.39 -7.69
N GLY A 94 5.55 4.32 -8.26
CA GLY A 94 4.79 3.34 -9.06
C GLY A 94 4.57 3.68 -10.54
N GLN A 95 4.94 4.89 -11.01
CA GLN A 95 4.86 5.25 -12.43
C GLN A 95 6.09 4.81 -13.24
N GLU A 96 7.24 4.60 -12.58
CA GLU A 96 8.50 4.24 -13.24
C GLU A 96 9.05 2.89 -12.74
N LEU A 97 9.57 2.08 -13.67
CA LEU A 97 10.35 0.89 -13.35
C LEU A 97 11.61 1.31 -12.58
N GLY A 98 11.75 0.89 -11.32
CA GLY A 98 12.96 1.14 -10.52
C GLY A 98 12.85 2.25 -9.49
N THR A 99 11.71 2.38 -8.81
CA THR A 99 11.60 3.35 -7.71
C THR A 99 12.67 3.10 -6.64
N PRO A 100 13.46 4.12 -6.26
CA PRO A 100 14.54 3.96 -5.28
C PRO A 100 14.03 3.42 -3.94
N LEU A 101 14.82 2.52 -3.33
CA LEU A 101 14.59 2.05 -1.96
C LEU A 101 14.71 3.18 -0.92
N THR A 102 15.28 4.32 -1.32
CA THR A 102 15.44 5.50 -0.47
C THR A 102 14.17 6.33 -0.37
N TYR A 103 13.10 6.00 -1.12
CA TYR A 103 11.83 6.71 -1.07
C TYR A 103 10.88 6.10 -0.03
N GLY A 104 10.32 6.95 0.83
CA GLY A 104 9.44 6.51 1.90
C GLY A 104 8.02 6.24 1.39
N CYS A 105 7.80 5.08 0.77
CA CYS A 105 6.46 4.65 0.36
C CYS A 105 6.05 3.37 1.09
N PHE A 106 4.84 3.39 1.63
CA PHE A 106 4.35 2.35 2.52
C PHE A 106 2.90 1.98 2.24
N THR A 107 2.59 0.70 2.28
CA THR A 107 1.22 0.19 2.30
C THR A 107 0.72 0.10 3.73
N VAL A 108 -0.49 0.58 3.99
CA VAL A 108 -1.17 0.44 5.29
C VAL A 108 -1.63 -1.02 5.45
N ARG A 109 -1.28 -1.64 6.58
CA ARG A 109 -1.65 -3.02 6.90
C ARG A 109 -2.24 -3.13 8.31
N SER A 110 -2.95 -4.22 8.55
CA SER A 110 -3.47 -4.59 9.87
C SER A 110 -2.99 -5.98 10.28
N GLU A 111 -2.72 -6.17 11.57
CA GLU A 111 -2.28 -7.46 12.10
C GLU A 111 -3.31 -8.58 11.91
N ASP A 112 -4.61 -8.25 11.87
CA ASP A 112 -5.69 -9.23 11.72
C ASP A 112 -5.85 -9.72 10.26
N SER A 113 -5.31 -8.99 9.28
CA SER A 113 -5.39 -9.32 7.85
C SER A 113 -4.15 -10.05 7.32
N ASP A 114 -3.09 -10.12 8.12
CA ASP A 114 -1.84 -10.81 7.78
C ASP A 114 -1.76 -12.20 8.44
N PHE A 115 -2.91 -12.83 8.67
CA PHE A 115 -2.98 -14.28 8.60
C PHE A 115 -2.74 -14.66 7.13
N ASP A 116 -1.49 -14.45 6.70
CA ASP A 116 -0.92 -15.08 5.52
C ASP A 116 -1.29 -16.56 5.67
N LEU A 117 -2.01 -17.08 4.68
CA LEU A 117 -2.30 -18.50 4.57
C LEU A 117 -0.96 -19.22 4.52
N ASP A 118 -0.46 -19.60 5.69
CA ASP A 118 0.74 -20.38 5.85
C ASP A 118 0.42 -21.81 5.39
N PHE A 119 0.47 -22.01 4.07
CA PHE A 119 0.41 -23.34 3.46
C PHE A 119 1.71 -24.12 3.67
N SER A 120 2.68 -23.64 4.48
CA SER A 120 3.95 -24.34 4.65
C SER A 120 3.93 -25.53 5.62
N ASP A 121 2.80 -25.78 6.30
CA ASP A 121 2.65 -26.93 7.21
C ASP A 121 1.59 -27.96 6.80
N SER A 122 1.11 -27.94 5.55
CA SER A 122 0.37 -29.09 5.00
C SER A 122 1.32 -30.02 4.24
N GLU A 123 2.21 -30.70 4.98
CA GLU A 123 2.43 -32.11 4.66
C GLU A 123 1.07 -32.79 4.87
N ASP A 124 0.63 -33.60 3.90
CA ASP A 124 -0.61 -34.41 3.92
C ASP A 124 -1.84 -33.74 3.28
N GLY A 125 -1.91 -33.76 1.95
CA GLY A 125 -3.11 -33.36 1.23
C GLY A 125 -3.03 -33.53 -0.29
N PHE A 126 -2.84 -34.77 -0.73
CA PHE A 126 -3.02 -35.23 -2.11
C PHE A 126 -4.31 -34.64 -2.72
N PHE A 127 -4.20 -33.72 -3.69
CA PHE A 127 -5.30 -33.46 -4.61
C PHE A 127 -5.10 -34.40 -5.79
N ASP A 128 -5.76 -35.56 -5.72
CA ASP A 128 -5.93 -36.46 -6.87
C ASP A 128 -6.65 -35.69 -7.98
N PHE A 129 -5.90 -35.34 -9.02
CA PHE A 129 -6.45 -35.05 -10.33
C PHE A 129 -6.47 -36.38 -11.07
N ASP A 130 -7.57 -37.13 -10.97
CA ASP A 130 -7.89 -38.19 -11.90
C ASP A 130 -9.32 -37.98 -12.44
N ASP A 131 -9.38 -38.08 -13.77
CA ASP A 131 -10.43 -37.78 -14.75
C ASP A 131 -11.86 -38.30 -14.48
N ASP A 132 -12.90 -37.57 -14.95
CA ASP A 132 -14.01 -38.11 -15.80
C ASP A 132 -14.98 -37.00 -16.31
N ASP A 133 -14.87 -36.69 -17.60
CA ASP A 133 -15.86 -36.34 -18.66
C ASP A 133 -17.09 -35.43 -18.41
N SER A 134 -17.23 -34.39 -19.25
CA SER A 134 -17.96 -34.47 -20.54
C SER A 134 -18.34 -33.08 -21.09
N ASP A 135 -17.93 -32.84 -22.35
CA ASP A 135 -18.54 -31.99 -23.39
C ASP A 135 -19.22 -30.66 -23.03
N GLN A 136 -18.63 -29.53 -23.50
CA GLN A 136 -19.20 -28.87 -24.68
C GLN A 136 -18.25 -27.90 -25.39
N PHE A 137 -18.18 -28.16 -26.69
CA PHE A 137 -17.39 -27.52 -27.73
C PHE A 137 -18.17 -26.34 -28.33
N TYR A 138 -17.60 -25.12 -28.28
CA TYR A 138 -17.80 -24.05 -29.27
C TYR A 138 -16.48 -23.25 -29.24
N GLY A 139 -15.57 -23.35 -30.20
CA GLY A 139 -15.78 -23.08 -31.62
C GLY A 139 -15.19 -21.70 -31.92
N ILE A 140 -13.92 -21.64 -32.30
CA ILE A 140 -13.29 -20.47 -32.91
C ILE A 140 -14.02 -20.12 -34.20
N ASN A 141 -14.34 -18.85 -34.41
CA ASN A 141 -14.61 -18.31 -35.74
C ASN A 141 -13.85 -16.99 -35.91
N GLU A 142 -12.80 -17.07 -36.71
CA GLU A 142 -12.16 -15.94 -37.37
C GLU A 142 -13.06 -15.50 -38.55
N ASN A 143 -12.99 -14.21 -38.89
CA ASN A 143 -13.63 -13.48 -39.99
C ASN A 143 -14.95 -12.77 -39.65
N GLU A 144 -14.86 -11.47 -39.37
CA GLU A 144 -15.64 -10.44 -40.08
C GLU A 144 -14.99 -9.04 -39.90
N GLU A 145 -14.80 -8.33 -41.02
CA GLU A 145 -14.13 -7.03 -41.17
C GLU A 145 -14.91 -5.84 -40.54
N PRO A 146 -14.23 -4.70 -40.25
CA PRO A 146 -14.86 -3.53 -39.65
C PRO A 146 -15.72 -2.72 -40.65
N PRO A 147 -16.84 -2.11 -40.24
CA PRO A 147 -17.63 -1.26 -41.12
C PRO A 147 -16.98 0.10 -41.39
N SER A 148 -16.97 0.48 -42.66
CA SER A 148 -16.45 1.74 -43.20
C SER A 148 -17.34 2.96 -42.87
N SER A 149 -16.68 4.10 -42.75
CA SER A 149 -17.25 5.45 -42.67
C SER A 149 -18.19 5.84 -43.81
N THR A 150 -19.28 6.52 -43.48
CA THR A 150 -19.93 7.55 -44.32
C THR A 150 -20.39 8.69 -43.43
#